data_AF-A0A966W9B1-F1
#
_entry.id   AF-A0A966W9B1-F1
#
_cell.length_a   1.000
_cell.length_b   1.000
_cell.length_c   1.000
_cell.angle_alpha   90.00
_cell.angle_beta   90.00
_cell.angle_gamma   90.00
#
_symmetry.space_group_name_H-M   'P 1'
#
loop_
_entity.id
_entity.type
_entity.pdbx_description
1 polymer ?
#
loop_
_entity_poly.entity_id
_entity_poly.type
_entity_poly.pdbx_seq_one_letter_code
_entity_poly.pdbx_strand_id
1 'polypeptide(L)'
;RRKSGAKDLSSLRAIPWVFGWTQSRFLLPSWFGVGAALQEELDSDPGQLELFQQLYQRWPFFRMLISKVEMTLSKVDLDLAHHYVRSLGRPESRQAFEAIFAGIAAEFVLTRDLVLAITGHSRLLDGDPGLQLSVELRNRTIIPLGFLQVALLKRLRDQNRQPPMSEAPDREDGRTYSRSELLRGALLTINGIAAGMRNTG
;
A
#
# COMPACT_ATOMS: atom_id res chain seq x y z
N ARG A 1 -29.62 -6.57 6.52
CA ARG A 1 -29.36 -6.46 7.97
C ARG A 1 -27.93 -6.96 8.24
N ARG A 2 -26.91 -6.08 8.32
CA ARG A 2 -25.51 -6.49 8.54
C ARG A 2 -25.36 -6.99 9.98
N LYS A 3 -25.01 -8.26 10.17
CA LYS A 3 -24.73 -8.84 11.50
C LYS A 3 -23.50 -8.16 12.09
N SER A 4 -23.71 -7.51 13.23
CA SER A 4 -22.68 -7.05 14.14
C SER A 4 -22.00 -8.26 14.79
N GLY A 5 -21.03 -8.86 14.10
CA GLY A 5 -20.10 -9.83 14.67
C GLY A 5 -18.77 -9.13 14.94
N ALA A 6 -18.08 -9.52 16.01
CA ALA A 6 -16.77 -8.98 16.37
C ALA A 6 -15.84 -8.89 15.14
N LYS A 7 -15.18 -7.74 14.97
CA LYS A 7 -14.33 -7.41 13.83
C LYS A 7 -12.99 -8.14 13.94
N ASP A 8 -13.00 -9.45 13.74
CA ASP A 8 -11.77 -10.23 13.65
C ASP A 8 -11.25 -10.26 12.20
N LEU A 9 -9.94 -10.26 12.02
CA LEU A 9 -9.27 -10.30 10.71
C LEU A 9 -9.71 -11.52 9.90
N SER A 10 -9.96 -12.64 10.59
CA SER A 10 -10.44 -13.91 10.01
C SER A 10 -11.78 -13.79 9.25
N SER A 11 -12.60 -12.78 9.58
CA SER A 11 -13.91 -12.56 8.95
C SER A 11 -13.85 -11.66 7.69
N LEU A 12 -12.69 -11.07 7.39
CA LEU A 12 -12.52 -10.15 6.28
C LEU A 12 -12.32 -10.92 4.97
N ARG A 13 -13.13 -10.60 3.96
CA ARG A 13 -12.99 -11.21 2.63
C ARG A 13 -11.70 -10.74 1.96
N ALA A 14 -11.10 -11.61 1.15
CA ALA A 14 -9.84 -11.36 0.44
C ALA A 14 -9.85 -10.09 -0.42
N ILE A 15 -10.94 -9.84 -1.17
CA ILE A 15 -11.03 -8.65 -2.04
C ILE A 15 -10.97 -7.34 -1.22
N PRO A 16 -11.85 -7.09 -0.23
CA PRO A 16 -11.73 -5.91 0.64
C PRO A 16 -10.38 -5.79 1.35
N TRP A 17 -9.77 -6.91 1.75
CA TRP A 17 -8.47 -6.93 2.41
C TRP A 17 -7.35 -6.40 1.49
N VAL A 18 -7.16 -7.03 0.33
CA VAL A 18 -6.16 -6.61 -0.66
C VAL A 18 -6.43 -5.17 -1.11
N PHE A 19 -7.71 -4.85 -1.38
CA PHE A 19 -8.09 -3.53 -1.85
C PHE A 19 -7.71 -2.41 -0.87
N GLY A 20 -7.91 -2.61 0.44
CA GLY A 20 -7.54 -1.61 1.46
C GLY A 20 -6.03 -1.29 1.46
N TRP A 21 -5.18 -2.31 1.34
CA TRP A 21 -3.73 -2.16 1.28
C TRP A 21 -3.24 -1.59 -0.05
N THR A 22 -3.92 -1.89 -1.16
CA THR A 22 -3.64 -1.28 -2.46
C THR A 22 -3.96 0.21 -2.46
N GLN A 23 -5.10 0.62 -1.89
CA GLN A 23 -5.50 2.04 -1.81
C GLN A 23 -4.53 2.87 -0.98
N SER A 24 -4.00 2.30 0.11
CA SER A 24 -3.05 2.95 1.01
C SER A 24 -1.58 2.76 0.62
N ARG A 25 -1.31 2.18 -0.56
CA ARG A 25 0.04 1.99 -1.13
C ARG A 25 1.02 1.14 -0.32
N PHE A 26 0.52 0.38 0.66
CA PHE A 26 1.30 -0.66 1.33
C PHE A 26 1.45 -1.91 0.48
N LEU A 27 0.38 -2.36 -0.20
CA LEU A 27 0.32 -3.66 -0.90
C LEU A 27 0.76 -4.85 -0.03
N LEU A 28 0.57 -4.73 1.29
CA LEU A 28 1.12 -5.61 2.32
C LEU A 28 0.94 -7.12 2.03
N PRO A 29 -0.24 -7.62 1.59
CA PRO A 29 -0.47 -9.06 1.43
C PRO A 29 0.39 -9.74 0.37
N SER A 30 1.05 -8.97 -0.50
CA SER A 30 1.76 -9.48 -1.67
C SER A 30 3.27 -9.61 -1.47
N TRP A 31 3.82 -9.14 -0.34
CA TRP A 31 5.27 -9.15 -0.10
C TRP A 31 5.69 -9.25 1.37
N PHE A 32 4.84 -8.85 2.33
CA PHE A 32 5.25 -8.80 3.74
C PHE A 32 5.56 -10.20 4.29
N GLY A 33 6.74 -10.35 4.91
CA GLY A 33 7.26 -11.61 5.44
C GLY A 33 8.17 -12.37 4.47
N VAL A 34 8.22 -11.99 3.19
CA VAL A 34 9.13 -12.62 2.22
C VAL A 34 10.58 -12.31 2.56
N GLY A 35 10.89 -11.07 2.92
CA GLY A 35 12.23 -10.66 3.32
C GLY A 35 12.71 -11.41 4.56
N ALA A 36 11.87 -11.46 5.59
CA ALA A 36 12.17 -12.21 6.81
C ALA A 36 12.44 -13.70 6.54
N ALA A 37 11.60 -14.35 5.73
CA ALA A 37 11.78 -15.76 5.40
C ALA A 37 13.06 -16.03 4.58
N LEU A 38 13.38 -15.15 3.63
CA LEU A 38 14.63 -15.26 2.87
C LEU A 38 15.85 -15.00 3.75
N GLN A 39 15.77 -14.03 4.67
CA GLN A 39 16.87 -13.72 5.59
C GLN A 39 17.17 -14.88 6.55
N GLU A 40 16.13 -15.54 7.08
CA GLU A 40 16.30 -16.71 7.96
C GLU A 40 17.08 -17.85 7.28
N GLU A 41 16.81 -18.09 6.00
CA GLU A 41 17.55 -19.07 5.19
C GLU A 41 19.00 -18.63 4.93
N LEU A 42 19.23 -17.34 4.65
CA LEU A 42 20.58 -16.79 4.45
C LEU A 42 21.44 -16.84 5.71
N ASP A 43 20.84 -16.60 6.88
CA ASP A 43 21.52 -16.68 8.17
C ASP A 43 21.91 -18.13 8.53
N SER A 44 21.26 -19.11 7.91
CA SER A 44 21.50 -20.54 8.16
C SER A 44 22.70 -21.10 7.38
N ASP A 45 22.97 -20.59 6.18
CA ASP A 45 24.11 -21.02 5.35
C ASP A 45 24.60 -19.88 4.42
N PRO A 46 25.89 -19.48 4.49
CA PRO A 46 26.48 -18.48 3.62
C PRO A 46 26.33 -18.75 2.11
N GLY A 47 26.15 -20.01 1.68
CA GLY A 47 25.96 -20.38 0.27
C GLY A 47 24.52 -20.24 -0.25
N GLN A 48 23.57 -19.82 0.60
CA GLN A 48 22.16 -19.78 0.19
C GLN A 48 21.84 -18.69 -0.82
N LEU A 49 22.59 -17.60 -0.85
CA LEU A 49 22.37 -16.55 -1.84
C LEU A 49 22.63 -17.07 -3.26
N GLU A 50 23.74 -17.78 -3.46
CA GLU A 50 24.08 -18.41 -4.73
C GLU A 50 23.02 -19.43 -5.16
N LEU A 51 22.46 -20.20 -4.21
CA LEU A 51 21.36 -21.11 -4.50
C LEU A 51 20.13 -20.33 -4.97
N PHE A 52 19.70 -19.29 -4.27
CA PHE A 52 18.53 -18.49 -4.67
C PHE A 52 18.71 -17.83 -6.04
N GLN A 53 19.91 -17.32 -6.33
CA GLN A 53 20.24 -16.82 -7.66
C GLN A 53 20.13 -17.92 -8.72
N GLN A 54 20.64 -19.13 -8.45
CA GLN A 54 20.48 -20.27 -9.36
C GLN A 54 19.03 -20.69 -9.56
N LEU A 55 18.23 -20.72 -8.48
CA LEU A 55 16.79 -21.01 -8.56
C LEU A 55 16.06 -19.96 -9.39
N TYR A 56 16.38 -18.68 -9.22
CA TYR A 56 15.82 -17.60 -10.03
C TYR A 56 16.17 -17.75 -11.51
N GLN A 57 17.37 -18.23 -11.82
CA GLN A 57 17.83 -18.44 -13.21
C GLN A 57 17.31 -19.72 -13.86
N ARG A 58 17.05 -20.78 -13.08
CA ARG A 58 16.80 -22.12 -13.62
C ARG A 58 15.41 -22.67 -13.32
N TRP A 59 14.74 -22.18 -12.30
CA TRP A 59 13.44 -22.69 -11.88
C TRP A 59 12.31 -21.69 -12.16
N PRO A 60 11.44 -21.95 -13.15
CA PRO A 60 10.38 -21.02 -13.54
C PRO A 60 9.42 -20.62 -12.41
N PHE A 61 9.14 -21.52 -11.47
CA PHE A 61 8.28 -21.22 -10.33
C PHE A 61 8.91 -20.18 -9.40
N PHE A 62 10.16 -20.38 -8.99
CA PHE A 62 10.86 -19.44 -8.11
C PHE A 62 11.08 -18.09 -8.78
N ARG A 63 11.45 -18.10 -10.07
CA ARG A 63 11.50 -16.89 -10.89
C ARG A 63 10.18 -16.12 -10.84
N MET A 64 9.07 -16.79 -11.13
CA MET A 64 7.75 -16.17 -11.14
C MET A 64 7.37 -15.59 -9.76
N LEU A 65 7.68 -16.30 -8.68
CA LEU A 65 7.44 -15.83 -7.31
C LEU A 65 8.22 -14.54 -7.04
N ILE A 66 9.53 -14.54 -7.24
CA ILE A 66 10.39 -13.37 -7.00
C ILE A 66 10.00 -12.21 -7.90
N SER A 67 9.74 -12.44 -9.19
CA SER A 67 9.30 -11.39 -10.12
C SER A 67 7.94 -10.78 -9.72
N LYS A 68 7.02 -11.57 -9.14
CA LYS A 68 5.76 -11.04 -8.61
C LYS A 68 5.98 -10.16 -7.37
N VAL A 69 6.88 -10.55 -6.48
CA VAL A 69 7.26 -9.73 -5.33
C VAL A 69 7.91 -8.43 -5.81
N GLU A 70 8.88 -8.52 -6.73
CA GLU A 70 9.57 -7.36 -7.33
C GLU A 70 8.60 -6.35 -7.96
N MET A 71 7.66 -6.84 -8.78
CA MET A 71 6.57 -6.04 -9.38
C MET A 71 5.67 -5.37 -8.34
N THR A 72 5.46 -6.00 -7.20
CA THR A 72 4.61 -5.45 -6.14
C THR A 72 5.37 -4.36 -5.40
N LEU A 73 6.62 -4.62 -5.03
CA LEU A 73 7.50 -3.67 -4.35
C LEU A 73 7.68 -2.39 -5.18
N SER A 74 7.76 -2.48 -6.50
CA SER A 74 7.88 -1.32 -7.39
C SER A 74 6.66 -0.38 -7.37
N LYS A 75 5.54 -0.84 -6.82
CA LYS A 75 4.30 -0.07 -6.66
C LYS A 75 4.05 0.38 -5.22
N VAL A 76 4.88 -0.03 -4.26
CA VAL A 76 4.75 0.45 -2.88
C VAL A 76 5.21 1.91 -2.81
N ASP A 77 4.53 2.70 -1.99
CA ASP A 77 4.92 4.08 -1.68
C ASP A 77 4.82 4.28 -0.17
N LEU A 78 5.96 4.21 0.52
CA LEU A 78 6.01 4.28 1.98
C LEU A 78 5.70 5.69 2.51
N ASP A 79 5.99 6.74 1.75
CA ASP A 79 5.70 8.11 2.16
C ASP A 79 4.19 8.37 2.20
N LEU A 80 3.50 7.97 1.13
CA LEU A 80 2.04 8.02 1.07
C LEU A 80 1.43 7.08 2.11
N ALA A 81 1.93 5.85 2.24
CA ALA A 81 1.46 4.90 3.25
C ALA A 81 1.58 5.47 4.68
N HIS A 82 2.71 6.10 5.00
CA HIS A 82 2.90 6.80 6.29
C HIS A 82 1.95 7.97 6.45
N HIS A 83 1.70 8.71 5.38
CA HIS A 83 0.75 9.81 5.38
C HIS A 83 -0.69 9.35 5.69
N TYR A 84 -1.12 8.18 5.18
CA TYR A 84 -2.39 7.57 5.60
C TYR A 84 -2.41 7.29 7.10
N VAL A 85 -1.35 6.65 7.61
CA VAL A 85 -1.23 6.31 9.04
C VAL A 85 -1.34 7.56 9.92
N ARG A 86 -0.54 8.59 9.62
CA ARG A 86 -0.48 9.81 10.42
C ARG A 86 -1.73 10.67 10.33
N SER A 87 -2.39 10.71 9.17
CA SER A 87 -3.52 11.60 8.92
C SER A 87 -4.87 11.00 9.31
N LEU A 88 -5.01 9.67 9.20
CA LEU A 88 -6.27 8.96 9.42
C LEU A 88 -6.24 8.08 10.68
N GLY A 89 -5.08 7.85 11.27
CA GLY A 89 -4.91 7.16 12.54
C GLY A 89 -5.58 7.90 13.70
N ARG A 90 -6.01 7.14 14.71
CA ARG A 90 -6.52 7.68 15.97
C ARG A 90 -5.37 8.29 16.79
N PRO A 91 -5.51 9.52 17.31
CA PRO A 91 -4.45 10.17 18.09
C PRO A 91 -3.98 9.34 19.28
N GLU A 92 -4.90 8.63 19.94
CA GLU A 92 -4.64 7.85 21.15
C GLU A 92 -3.78 6.61 20.89
N SER A 93 -3.74 6.13 19.64
CA SER A 93 -2.99 4.94 19.22
C SER A 93 -1.77 5.28 18.36
N ARG A 94 -1.37 6.56 18.33
CA ARG A 94 -0.30 7.04 17.43
C ARG A 94 1.00 6.27 17.61
N GLN A 95 1.44 6.05 18.85
CA GLN A 95 2.68 5.31 19.11
C GLN A 95 2.64 3.89 18.56
N ALA A 96 1.52 3.17 18.75
CA ALA A 96 1.35 1.82 18.22
C ALA A 96 1.36 1.81 16.69
N PHE A 97 0.71 2.78 16.04
CA PHE A 97 0.72 2.86 14.59
C PHE A 97 2.10 3.19 14.01
N GLU A 98 2.87 4.06 14.65
CA GLU A 98 4.25 4.35 14.24
C GLU A 98 5.15 3.11 14.39
N ALA A 99 5.00 2.35 15.48
CA ALA A 99 5.73 1.10 15.68
C ALA A 99 5.41 0.05 14.60
N ILE A 100 4.12 -0.12 14.27
CA ILE A 100 3.69 -1.03 13.19
C ILE A 100 4.24 -0.56 11.84
N PHE A 101 4.14 0.74 11.55
CA PHE A 101 4.68 1.31 10.32
C PHE A 101 6.19 1.07 10.21
N ALA A 102 6.95 1.28 11.29
CA ALA A 102 8.39 1.05 11.31
C ALA A 102 8.73 -0.42 11.00
N GLY A 103 8.00 -1.39 11.58
CA GLY A 103 8.17 -2.80 11.25
C GLY A 103 7.89 -3.12 9.78
N ILE A 104 6.82 -2.55 9.22
CA ILE A 104 6.49 -2.70 7.80
C ILE A 104 7.55 -2.07 6.90
N ALA A 105 8.03 -0.86 7.23
CA ALA A 105 9.05 -0.17 6.46
C ALA A 105 10.40 -0.94 6.48
N ALA A 106 10.78 -1.50 7.64
CA ALA A 106 11.96 -2.35 7.77
C ALA A 106 11.86 -3.61 6.89
N GLU A 107 10.72 -4.31 6.96
CA GLU A 107 10.48 -5.49 6.12
C GLU A 107 10.50 -5.14 4.62
N PHE A 108 10.00 -3.95 4.23
CA PHE A 108 10.04 -3.51 2.83
C PHE A 108 11.47 -3.35 2.33
N VAL A 109 12.32 -2.67 3.11
CA VAL A 109 13.73 -2.47 2.77
C VAL A 109 14.45 -3.81 2.67
N LEU A 110 14.27 -4.68 3.67
CA LEU A 110 14.84 -6.02 3.69
C LEU A 110 14.42 -6.83 2.45
N THR A 111 13.11 -6.90 2.19
CA THR A 111 12.58 -7.66 1.04
C THR A 111 13.10 -7.10 -0.28
N ARG A 112 13.14 -5.76 -0.44
CA ARG A 112 13.68 -5.11 -1.64
C ARG A 112 15.13 -5.49 -1.86
N ASP A 113 15.97 -5.37 -0.84
CA ASP A 113 17.40 -5.57 -0.97
C ASP A 113 17.74 -7.03 -1.28
N LEU A 114 17.05 -7.96 -0.63
CA LEU A 114 17.17 -9.40 -0.93
C LEU A 114 16.68 -9.75 -2.32
N VAL A 115 15.54 -9.18 -2.78
CA VAL A 115 15.06 -9.39 -4.15
C VAL A 115 16.09 -8.90 -5.16
N LEU A 116 16.66 -7.70 -4.98
CA LEU A 116 17.70 -7.16 -5.86
C LEU A 116 18.97 -8.03 -5.86
N ALA A 117 19.37 -8.55 -4.70
CA ALA A 117 20.51 -9.47 -4.59
C ALA A 117 20.26 -10.81 -5.32
N ILE A 118 19.04 -11.35 -5.24
CA ILE A 118 18.64 -12.60 -5.90
C ILE A 118 18.53 -12.41 -7.42
N THR A 119 17.96 -11.30 -7.88
CA THR A 119 17.78 -11.04 -9.31
C THR A 119 19.06 -10.53 -9.99
N GLY A 120 19.99 -9.96 -9.22
CA GLY A 120 21.17 -9.25 -9.73
C GLY A 120 20.83 -7.89 -10.34
N HIS A 121 19.65 -7.33 -10.04
CA HIS A 121 19.22 -6.03 -10.55
C HIS A 121 19.77 -4.89 -9.67
N SER A 122 19.99 -3.71 -10.25
CA SER A 122 20.36 -2.51 -9.49
C SER A 122 19.13 -1.73 -9.02
N ARG A 123 18.03 -1.81 -9.77
CA ARG A 123 16.74 -1.23 -9.44
C ARG A 123 15.64 -2.25 -9.72
N LEU A 124 14.53 -2.13 -9.00
CA LEU A 124 13.37 -2.98 -9.21
C LEU A 124 12.92 -2.88 -10.67
N LEU A 125 12.63 -4.02 -11.28
CA LEU A 125 12.18 -4.16 -12.66
C LEU A 125 13.23 -3.88 -13.75
N ASP A 126 14.53 -3.90 -13.44
CA ASP A 126 15.56 -3.76 -14.49
C ASP A 126 15.46 -4.86 -15.58
N GLY A 127 14.88 -6.03 -15.25
CA GLY A 127 14.58 -7.09 -16.21
C GLY A 127 13.43 -6.80 -17.19
N ASP A 128 12.64 -5.74 -16.97
CA ASP A 128 11.58 -5.29 -17.89
C ASP A 128 11.48 -3.74 -17.89
N PRO A 129 12.31 -3.06 -18.70
CA PRO A 129 12.35 -1.59 -18.75
C PRO A 129 11.02 -0.96 -19.20
N GLY A 130 10.24 -1.64 -20.03
CA GLY A 130 8.95 -1.15 -20.50
C GLY A 130 7.92 -1.11 -19.37
N LEU A 131 7.91 -2.16 -18.55
CA LEU A 131 7.12 -2.20 -17.33
C LEU A 131 7.61 -1.20 -16.28
N GLN A 132 8.93 -1.08 -16.07
CA GLN A 132 9.53 -0.11 -15.15
C GLN A 132 9.02 1.30 -15.47
N LEU A 133 9.15 1.74 -16.73
CA LEU A 133 8.64 3.03 -17.20
C LEU A 133 7.11 3.14 -17.03
N SER A 134 6.37 2.08 -17.30
CA SER A 134 4.91 2.08 -17.13
C SER A 134 4.49 2.32 -15.68
N VAL A 135 5.18 1.69 -14.73
CA VAL A 135 4.94 1.89 -13.30
C VAL A 135 5.30 3.31 -12.88
N GLU A 136 6.47 3.81 -13.28
CA GLU A 136 6.92 5.18 -12.97
C GLU A 136 5.92 6.23 -13.46
N LEU A 137 5.50 6.16 -14.73
CA LEU A 137 4.55 7.11 -15.32
C LEU A 137 3.20 7.10 -14.60
N ARG A 138 2.72 5.92 -14.19
CA ARG A 138 1.48 5.81 -13.42
C ARG A 138 1.63 6.34 -12.01
N ASN A 139 2.75 6.09 -11.35
CA ASN A 139 3.00 6.61 -9.99
C ASN A 139 2.93 8.14 -9.95
N ARG A 140 3.40 8.84 -11.00
CA ARG A 140 3.29 10.31 -11.11
C ARG A 140 1.86 10.84 -11.03
N THR A 141 0.84 10.05 -11.41
CA THR A 141 -0.58 10.45 -11.33
C THR A 141 -1.29 9.85 -10.12
N ILE A 142 -0.94 8.62 -9.72
CA ILE A 142 -1.62 7.95 -8.61
C ILE A 142 -1.22 8.51 -7.25
N ILE A 143 0.05 8.86 -7.05
CA ILE A 143 0.54 9.36 -5.76
C ILE A 143 -0.19 10.65 -5.36
N PRO A 144 -0.31 11.69 -6.22
CA PRO A 144 -1.13 12.86 -5.90
C PRO A 144 -2.59 12.55 -5.59
N LEU A 145 -3.20 11.59 -6.32
CA LEU A 145 -4.57 11.14 -6.04
C LEU A 145 -4.69 10.48 -4.65
N GLY A 146 -3.65 9.77 -4.20
CA GLY A 146 -3.58 9.22 -2.84
C GLY A 146 -3.56 10.30 -1.77
N PHE A 147 -2.73 11.33 -1.91
CA PHE A 147 -2.73 12.46 -0.97
C PHE A 147 -4.09 13.19 -0.94
N LEU A 148 -4.70 13.39 -2.11
CA LEU A 148 -6.05 13.94 -2.21
C LEU A 148 -7.09 13.04 -1.51
N GLN A 149 -6.99 11.72 -1.69
CA GLN A 149 -7.87 10.76 -1.02
C GLN A 149 -7.75 10.89 0.50
N VAL A 150 -6.54 10.98 1.05
CA VAL A 150 -6.34 11.16 2.51
C VAL A 150 -7.01 12.42 3.02
N ALA A 151 -6.85 13.55 2.31
CA ALA A 151 -7.50 14.81 2.69
C ALA A 151 -9.04 14.71 2.67
N LEU A 152 -9.61 14.07 1.66
CA LEU A 152 -11.06 13.86 1.54
C LEU A 152 -11.60 12.92 2.63
N LEU A 153 -10.90 11.80 2.88
CA LEU A 153 -11.26 10.84 3.92
C LEU A 153 -11.19 11.46 5.31
N LYS A 154 -10.18 12.31 5.58
CA LYS A 154 -10.05 13.03 6.85
C LYS A 154 -11.27 13.94 7.08
N ARG A 155 -11.59 14.80 6.10
CA ARG A 155 -12.77 15.68 6.17
C ARG A 155 -14.08 14.92 6.35
N LEU A 156 -14.27 13.80 5.63
CA LEU A 156 -15.43 12.93 5.78
C LEU A 156 -15.55 12.33 7.19
N ARG A 157 -14.42 11.93 7.80
CA ARG A 157 -14.40 11.40 9.17
C ARG A 157 -14.71 12.47 10.20
N ASP A 158 -14.23 13.69 9.99
CA ASP A 158 -14.48 14.81 10.90
C ASP A 158 -15.93 15.29 10.83
N GLN A 159 -16.55 15.32 9.64
CA GLN A 159 -17.99 15.61 9.48
C GLN A 159 -18.90 14.56 10.13
N ASN A 160 -18.47 13.30 10.30
CA ASN A 160 -19.25 12.31 11.05
C ASN A 160 -19.10 12.48 12.59
N ARG A 161 -18.10 13.24 13.05
CA ARG A 161 -17.83 13.50 14.48
C ARG A 161 -18.57 14.74 14.98
N GLN A 162 -18.90 15.67 14.09
CA GLN A 162 -19.77 16.82 14.37
C GLN A 162 -21.21 16.46 13.96
N PRO A 163 -22.24 16.74 14.79
CA PRO A 163 -23.62 16.63 14.31
C PRO A 163 -23.78 17.53 13.07
N PRO A 164 -24.65 17.17 12.10
CA PRO A 164 -24.85 18.01 10.93
C PRO A 164 -25.33 19.37 11.43
N MET A 165 -24.44 20.38 11.36
CA MET A 165 -24.90 21.76 11.39
C MET A 165 -25.89 21.86 10.25
N SER A 166 -27.10 22.27 10.60
CA SER A 166 -28.16 22.63 9.67
C SER A 166 -27.58 23.33 8.43
N GLU A 167 -28.09 22.98 7.25
CA GLU A 167 -27.82 23.63 5.97
C GLU A 167 -28.32 25.09 5.96
N ALA A 168 -27.82 25.91 6.88
CA ALA A 168 -28.01 27.34 6.90
C ALA A 168 -26.82 27.97 6.16
N PRO A 169 -27.04 28.71 5.07
CA PRO A 169 -25.99 29.40 4.35
C PRO A 169 -25.65 30.68 5.10
N ASP A 170 -24.81 30.60 6.11
CA ASP A 170 -24.19 31.78 6.72
C ASP A 170 -22.67 31.55 6.81
N ARG A 171 -21.95 32.06 5.81
CA ARG A 171 -20.69 32.82 5.95
C ARG A 171 -20.09 33.16 4.59
N GLU A 172 -19.75 34.43 4.45
CA GLU A 172 -19.20 35.14 3.29
C GLU A 172 -17.74 34.81 2.94
N ASP A 173 -17.13 33.78 3.51
CA ASP A 173 -15.81 33.31 3.08
C ASP A 173 -15.60 31.84 3.52
N GLY A 174 -15.22 30.92 2.62
CA GLY A 174 -14.84 29.55 2.99
C GLY A 174 -15.73 28.42 2.43
N ARG A 175 -15.26 27.81 1.33
CA ARG A 175 -15.87 26.67 0.63
C ARG A 175 -16.05 25.44 1.55
N THR A 176 -17.22 25.29 2.17
CA THR A 176 -17.59 24.07 2.89
C THR A 176 -18.22 23.09 1.90
N TYR A 177 -17.46 22.09 1.45
CA TYR A 177 -17.99 21.04 0.60
C TYR A 177 -19.05 20.21 1.35
N SER A 178 -20.17 19.92 0.70
CA SER A 178 -21.18 19.02 1.23
C SER A 178 -20.61 17.60 1.39
N ARG A 179 -21.22 16.82 2.28
CA ARG A 179 -20.80 15.43 2.52
C ARG A 179 -20.90 14.57 1.24
N SER A 180 -21.91 14.83 0.41
CA SER A 180 -22.10 14.12 -0.86
C SER A 180 -21.00 14.44 -1.86
N GLU A 181 -20.55 15.70 -1.94
CA GLU A 181 -19.42 16.10 -2.77
C GLU A 181 -18.11 15.48 -2.31
N LEU A 182 -17.85 15.48 -1.00
CA LEU A 182 -16.65 14.85 -0.43
C LEU A 182 -16.66 13.33 -0.67
N LEU A 183 -17.80 12.68 -0.51
CA LEU A 183 -17.95 11.24 -0.79
C LEU A 183 -17.73 10.95 -2.27
N ARG A 184 -18.31 11.75 -3.17
CA ARG A 184 -18.11 11.63 -4.61
C ARG A 184 -16.64 11.78 -4.97
N GLY A 185 -15.97 12.79 -4.43
CA GLY A 185 -14.52 12.98 -4.60
C GLY A 185 -13.72 11.78 -4.11
N ALA A 186 -14.02 11.26 -2.92
CA ALA A 186 -13.34 10.09 -2.38
C ALA A 186 -13.53 8.86 -3.28
N LEU A 187 -14.75 8.59 -3.76
CA LEU A 187 -15.03 7.49 -4.69
C LEU A 187 -14.29 7.65 -6.03
N LEU A 188 -14.15 8.86 -6.55
CA LEU A 188 -13.35 9.13 -7.74
C LEU A 188 -11.86 8.82 -7.51
N THR A 189 -11.30 9.21 -6.36
CA THR A 189 -9.90 8.85 -6.03
C THR A 189 -9.74 7.34 -5.88
N ILE A 190 -10.71 6.64 -5.25
CA ILE A 190 -10.70 5.18 -5.10
C ILE A 190 -10.61 4.49 -6.46
N ASN A 191 -11.47 4.91 -7.40
CA ASN A 191 -11.49 4.37 -8.75
C ASN A 191 -10.21 4.72 -9.53
N GLY A 192 -9.71 5.95 -9.40
CA GLY A 192 -8.48 6.40 -10.04
C GLY A 192 -7.25 5.61 -9.59
N ILE A 193 -7.09 5.41 -8.28
CA ILE A 193 -6.00 4.60 -7.72
C ILE A 193 -6.14 3.15 -8.19
N ALA A 194 -7.33 2.56 -8.12
CA ALA A 194 -7.56 1.18 -8.56
C ALA A 194 -7.22 0.98 -10.04
N ALA A 195 -7.66 1.90 -10.91
CA ALA A 195 -7.39 1.85 -12.35
C ALA A 195 -5.89 1.99 -12.66
N GLY A 196 -5.18 2.84 -11.92
CA GLY A 196 -3.75 3.03 -12.07
C GLY A 196 -2.91 1.85 -11.55
N MET A 197 -3.35 1.22 -10.46
CA MET A 197 -2.64 0.10 -9.83
C MET A 197 -2.74 -1.21 -10.62
N ARG A 198 -3.84 -1.40 -11.38
CA ARG A 198 -4.14 -2.63 -12.11
C ARG A 198 -3.97 -3.87 -11.22
N ASN A 199 -3.35 -4.94 -11.72
CA ASN A 199 -3.18 -6.19 -10.99
C ASN A 199 -2.12 -6.00 -9.88
N THR A 200 -2.52 -6.24 -8.63
CA THR A 200 -1.68 -6.09 -7.42
C THR A 200 -1.61 -7.34 -6.56
N GLY A 201 -2.20 -8.45 -7.02
CA GLY A 201 -2.19 -9.77 -6.38
C GLY A 201 -2.38 -10.86 -7.43
#